data_AF-A0A1B5ZA02-F1
#
_entry.id   AF-A0A1B5ZA02-F1
#
_cell.length_a   1.000
_cell.length_b   1.000
_cell.length_c   1.000
_cell.angle_alpha   90.00
_cell.angle_beta   90.00
_cell.angle_gamma   90.00
#
_symmetry.space_group_name_H-M   'P 1'
#
loop_
_entity.id
_entity.type
_entity.pdbx_description
1 polymer ?
#
loop_
_entity_poly.entity_id
_entity_poly.type
_entity_poly.pdbx_seq_one_letter_code
_entity_poly.pdbx_strand_id
1 'polypeptide(L)'
;DSDDAPTEAWKIKKYRFGLRADIAHDVSMQQVASLGELIQKSYHAESGLEAMTKERFEVNQKRRDSGKYKEQLKPRGSPQKGK
;
A
#
# COMPACT_ATOMS: atom_id res chain seq x y z
N ASP A 1 -18.53 -27.75 -31.08
CA ASP A 1 -17.89 -26.61 -31.74
C ASP A 1 -18.54 -25.35 -31.22
N SER A 2 -17.73 -24.51 -30.58
CA SER A 2 -17.93 -23.11 -30.17
C SER A 2 -17.05 -22.87 -28.95
N ASP A 3 -15.76 -22.75 -29.24
CA ASP A 3 -14.79 -22.05 -28.41
C ASP A 3 -15.25 -20.58 -28.32
N ASP A 4 -16.26 -20.31 -27.49
CA ASP A 4 -16.79 -18.96 -27.32
C ASP A 4 -15.76 -18.18 -26.51
N ALA A 5 -14.83 -17.54 -27.23
CA ALA A 5 -13.75 -16.76 -26.63
C ALA A 5 -14.36 -15.76 -25.65
N PRO A 6 -13.91 -15.72 -24.38
CA PRO A 6 -14.56 -14.91 -23.37
C PRO A 6 -14.57 -13.43 -23.75
N THR A 7 -15.75 -12.82 -23.62
CA THR A 7 -15.94 -11.39 -23.92
C THR A 7 -15.08 -10.52 -23.01
N GLU A 8 -14.75 -9.30 -23.45
CA GLU A 8 -14.03 -8.32 -22.62
C GLU A 8 -14.74 -8.08 -21.29
N ALA A 9 -16.08 -8.05 -21.28
CA ALA A 9 -16.87 -7.92 -20.05
C ALA A 9 -16.63 -9.08 -19.08
N TRP A 10 -16.57 -10.32 -19.57
CA TRP A 10 -16.26 -11.48 -18.72
C TRP A 10 -14.83 -11.42 -18.20
N LYS A 11 -13.87 -11.08 -19.06
CA LYS A 11 -12.45 -10.94 -18.68
C LYS A 11 -12.25 -9.87 -17.61
N ILE A 12 -12.85 -8.69 -17.80
CA ILE A 12 -12.86 -7.59 -16.83
C ILE A 12 -13.46 -8.05 -15.50
N LYS A 13 -14.63 -8.70 -15.53
CA LYS A 13 -15.29 -9.21 -14.32
C LYS A 13 -14.43 -10.24 -13.59
N LYS A 14 -13.84 -11.18 -14.33
CA LYS A 14 -12.95 -12.21 -13.76
C LYS A 14 -11.69 -11.61 -13.16
N TYR A 15 -11.06 -10.66 -13.83
CA TYR A 15 -9.86 -10.01 -13.33
C TYR A 15 -10.14 -9.18 -12.08
N ARG A 16 -11.23 -8.39 -12.04
CA ARG A 16 -11.63 -7.61 -10.86
C ARG A 16 -11.84 -8.48 -9.61
N PHE A 17 -12.34 -9.70 -9.77
CA PHE A 17 -12.53 -10.62 -8.65
C PHE A 17 -11.21 -11.09 -8.02
N GLY A 18 -10.13 -11.15 -8.80
CA GLY A 18 -8.80 -11.54 -8.32
C GLY A 18 -7.95 -10.38 -7.81
N LEU A 19 -8.42 -9.13 -7.93
CA LEU A 19 -7.68 -7.96 -7.46
C LEU A 19 -7.71 -7.85 -5.93
N ARG A 20 -6.60 -7.36 -5.36
CA ARG A 20 -6.53 -6.99 -3.95
C ARG A 20 -7.54 -5.87 -3.64
N ALA A 21 -8.16 -5.89 -2.47
CA ALA A 21 -9.32 -5.04 -2.17
C ALA A 21 -9.06 -3.53 -2.29
N ASP A 22 -7.87 -3.07 -1.92
CA ASP A 22 -7.42 -1.68 -2.03
C ASP A 22 -7.25 -1.23 -3.50
N ILE A 23 -6.62 -2.07 -4.33
CA ILE A 23 -6.49 -1.83 -5.77
C ILE A 23 -7.85 -1.90 -6.45
N ALA A 24 -8.66 -2.91 -6.13
CA ALA A 24 -10.01 -3.10 -6.65
C ALA A 24 -10.90 -1.89 -6.35
N HIS A 25 -10.80 -1.33 -5.14
CA HIS A 25 -11.50 -0.12 -4.74
C HIS A 25 -11.07 1.08 -5.61
N ASP A 26 -9.76 1.32 -5.75
CA ASP A 26 -9.23 2.45 -6.54
C ASP A 26 -9.67 2.41 -8.01
N VAL A 27 -9.57 1.23 -8.65
CA VAL A 27 -9.96 1.07 -10.05
C VAL A 27 -11.48 0.98 -10.27
N SER A 28 -12.28 0.73 -9.21
CA SER A 28 -13.75 0.60 -9.34
C SER A 28 -14.43 1.91 -9.71
N MET A 29 -13.85 3.04 -9.30
CA MET A 29 -14.35 4.38 -9.60
C MET A 29 -14.04 4.81 -11.05
N GLN A 30 -13.21 4.05 -11.77
CA GLN A 30 -12.77 4.38 -13.11
C GLN A 30 -13.57 3.59 -14.15
N GLN A 31 -13.97 4.25 -15.24
CA GLN A 31 -14.49 3.55 -16.41
C GLN A 31 -13.37 2.73 -17.05
N VAL A 32 -13.73 1.52 -17.50
CA VAL A 32 -12.80 0.55 -18.11
C VAL A 32 -13.52 -0.12 -19.27
N ALA A 33 -13.00 0.04 -20.48
CA ALA A 33 -13.58 -0.52 -21.70
C ALA A 33 -12.97 -1.86 -22.11
N SER A 34 -11.78 -2.19 -21.59
CA SER A 34 -11.05 -3.43 -21.94
C SER A 34 -10.27 -4.02 -20.77
N LEU A 35 -9.93 -5.30 -20.86
CA LEU A 35 -9.04 -5.95 -19.89
C LEU A 35 -7.66 -5.29 -19.85
N GLY A 36 -7.11 -4.90 -21.02
CA GLY A 36 -5.80 -4.24 -21.09
C GLY A 36 -5.77 -2.92 -20.31
N GLU A 37 -6.83 -2.12 -20.44
CA GLU A 37 -6.99 -0.88 -19.68
C GLU A 37 -7.10 -1.15 -18.16
N LEU A 38 -7.83 -2.20 -17.77
CA LEU A 38 -7.92 -2.61 -16.36
C LEU A 38 -6.56 -2.98 -15.77
N ILE A 39 -5.77 -3.76 -16.51
CA ILE A 39 -4.44 -4.21 -16.08
C ILE A 39 -3.52 -3.01 -15.88
N GLN A 40 -3.50 -2.07 -16.84
CA GLN A 40 -2.67 -0.87 -16.75
C GLN A 40 -3.08 0.00 -15.55
N LYS A 41 -4.38 0.24 -15.37
CA LYS A 41 -4.89 1.03 -14.22
C LYS A 41 -4.58 0.36 -12.88
N SER A 42 -4.68 -0.96 -12.81
CA SER A 42 -4.35 -1.72 -11.60
C SER A 42 -2.88 -1.58 -11.23
N TYR A 43 -1.97 -1.59 -12.22
CA TYR A 43 -0.54 -1.38 -11.99
C TYR A 43 -0.22 0.04 -11.49
N HIS A 44 -0.88 1.06 -12.04
CA HIS A 44 -0.73 2.43 -11.56
C HIS A 44 -1.26 2.60 -10.12
N ALA A 45 -2.41 2.01 -9.82
CA ALA A 45 -2.98 2.01 -8.47
C ALA A 45 -2.05 1.30 -7.45
N GLU A 46 -1.51 0.14 -7.82
CA GLU A 46 -0.54 -0.59 -7.00
C GLU A 46 0.71 0.24 -6.70
N SER A 47 1.30 0.85 -7.73
CA SER A 47 2.48 1.70 -7.60
C SER A 47 2.23 2.91 -6.67
N GLY A 48 1.06 3.55 -6.77
CA GLY A 48 0.68 4.67 -5.91
C GLY A 48 0.43 4.27 -4.45
N LEU A 49 -0.23 3.13 -4.24
CA LEU A 49 -0.52 2.59 -2.90
C LEU A 49 0.75 2.09 -2.20
N GLU A 50 1.69 1.48 -2.93
CA GLU A 50 3.00 1.08 -2.40
C GLU A 50 3.82 2.28 -1.95
N ALA A 51 3.86 3.36 -2.75
CA ALA A 51 4.55 4.60 -2.37
C ALA A 51 3.98 5.18 -1.07
N MET A 52 2.65 5.22 -0.94
CA MET A 52 1.98 5.77 0.24
C MET A 52 2.13 4.87 1.47
N THR A 53 2.15 3.55 1.30
CA THR A 53 2.38 2.59 2.38
C THR A 53 3.82 2.66 2.88
N LYS A 54 4.78 2.70 1.96
CA LYS A 54 6.22 2.83 2.28
C LYS A 54 6.50 4.13 3.04
N GLU A 55 5.99 5.25 2.56
CA GLU A 55 6.14 6.54 3.24
C GLU A 55 5.60 6.49 4.68
N ARG A 56 4.40 5.93 4.88
CA ARG A 56 3.82 5.78 6.22
C ARG A 56 4.61 4.88 7.14
N PHE A 57 5.16 3.78 6.64
CA PHE A 57 6.01 2.88 7.44
C PHE A 57 7.34 3.53 7.81
N GLU A 58 7.99 4.24 6.88
CA GLU A 58 9.24 4.96 7.13
C GLU A 58 9.05 6.11 8.14
N VAL A 59 7.95 6.86 8.02
CA VAL A 59 7.61 7.91 8.99
C VAL A 59 7.35 7.31 10.37
N ASN A 60 6.62 6.20 10.46
CA ASN A 60 6.34 5.54 11.73
C ASN A 60 7.61 4.93 12.36
N GLN A 61 8.54 4.39 11.57
CA GLN A 61 9.86 3.95 12.06
C GLN A 61 10.70 5.10 12.59
N LYS A 62 10.88 6.18 11.81
CA LYS A 62 11.64 7.37 12.25
C LYS A 62 11.09 7.96 13.55
N ARG A 63 9.77 7.94 13.76
CA ARG A 63 9.15 8.36 15.02
C ARG A 63 9.50 7.44 16.20
N ARG A 64 9.57 6.12 15.99
CA ARG A 64 10.02 5.16 17.02
C ARG A 64 11.51 5.33 17.33
N ASP A 65 12.36 5.48 16.33
CA ASP A 65 13.81 5.61 16.52
C ASP A 65 14.19 6.95 17.18
N SER A 66 13.53 8.05 16.81
CA SER A 66 13.77 9.36 17.44
C SER A 66 13.32 9.43 18.90
N GLY A 67 12.24 8.71 19.28
CA GLY A 67 11.83 8.57 20.67
C GLY A 67 12.86 7.80 21.52
N LYS A 68 13.40 6.71 20.97
CA LYS A 68 14.39 5.84 21.65
C LYS A 68 15.72 6.56 21.91
N TYR A 69 16.18 7.39 20.98
CA TYR A 69 17.39 8.19 21.13
C TYR A 69 17.23 9.28 22.21
N LYS A 70 16.07 9.95 22.26
CA LYS A 70 15.79 10.98 23.28
C LYS A 70 15.74 10.42 24.70
N GLU A 71 15.37 9.15 24.87
CA GLU A 71 15.31 8.51 26.18
C GLU A 71 16.69 8.13 26.72
N GLN A 72 17.62 7.71 25.85
CA GLN A 72 19.02 7.45 26.22
C GLN A 72 19.83 8.73 26.49
N LEU A 73 19.42 9.86 25.91
CA LEU A 73 20.02 11.17 26.15
C LEU A 73 19.51 11.88 27.42
N LYS A 74 18.51 11.30 28.12
CA LYS A 74 18.19 11.80 29.47
C LYS A 74 19.43 11.54 30.34
N PRO A 75 20.07 12.57 30.93
CA PRO A 75 21.20 12.34 31.81
C PRO A 75 20.72 11.43 32.93
N ARG A 76 21.27 10.20 32.97
CA ARG A 76 21.06 9.27 34.06
C ARG A 76 21.57 10.00 35.30
N GLY A 77 20.64 10.48 36.13
CA GLY A 77 20.94 11.38 37.24
C GLY A 77 22.16 10.87 38.00
N SER A 78 23.18 11.72 38.09
CA SER A 78 24.42 11.45 38.81
C SER A 78 24.07 10.87 40.18
N PRO A 79 24.62 9.71 40.60
CA PRO A 79 24.36 9.20 41.93
C PRO A 79 24.92 10.21 42.91
N GLN A 80 24.01 10.94 43.56
CA GLN A 80 24.31 11.96 44.55
C GLN A 80 25.04 11.26 45.69
N LYS A 81 26.36 11.47 45.74
CA LYS A 81 27.26 10.95 46.77
C LYS A 81 26.79 11.55 48.11
N GLY A 82 26.03 10.77 48.87
CA GLY A 82 25.60 11.12 50.22
C GLY A 82 26.82 11.23 51.15
N LYS A 83 26.77 12.23 52.04
CA LYS A 83 27.76 12.51 53.08
C LYS A 83 27.84 11.39 54.12
#